data_AF-A0A7K4BAM9-F1
#
_entry.id   AF-A0A7K4BAM9-F1
#
_cell.length_a   1.000
_cell.length_b   1.000
_cell.length_c   1.000
_cell.angle_alpha   90.00
_cell.angle_beta   90.00
_cell.angle_gamma   90.00
#
_symmetry.space_group_name_H-M   'P 1'
#
loop_
_entity.id
_entity.type
_entity.pdbx_description
1 polymer ?
#
loop_
_entity_poly.entity_id
_entity_poly.type
_entity_poly.pdbx_seq_one_letter_code
_entity_poly.pdbx_strand_id
1 'polypeptide(L)'
;MTNSDFNEYIKAIRDGSYNVTLHPDENLDLDKNQSQMAIETISELLSKIEWYESVLDAIPFPMSVTDMEMNWTFINRSTEKMLNVNRKDVQGKHCSNWGANICNTSQCGIELLRKGKTFGEFEQAGGHFRTNVAYIEGKNGAKVGHIEIVTDVTDITSVNNYLRDAINHTIQNLSRIAGGNFDLDYSLTTADEHTREVSLLFLNINENLKKVAGALSLMSSDVLMLVKAAVDGDMKTRADASKHEGDFAKIVGGVNDTLDSVTLPVQEALRISKEYANYNFNARVDQSIRFAGDWTEFKETLNNIGVQISMAVSNVLVEVEKLSTNVEEALASITEVTEGAQQIAQNTGEVSNNSLKGEDGIIQVLKAMEDLNITVAEVSRRAEQVSGAATQANEFAKSGVELAKRSESAMNDIQQSTTDVDTIVKDINQQMDEIGKIVRLISDIANQTNLLALNAAIEAARAGEAGRGFAVVASEVKSLAQDSRQSAENITDMITNLQDKARKANDAMKHAGEAVDTGNSALAETLGSFNQIAIAIEEITRNATDVASSSEEQAASVEEVTASINEVSSLVQNTSKEAGDAAAATEEASASIDEISKIIANVNDIVEVVAEEMKKFNV
;
A
#
# COMPACT_ATOMS: atom_id res chain seq x y z
N MET A 1 68.98 125.71 87.29
CA MET A 1 68.94 125.72 85.81
C MET A 1 67.73 126.50 85.32
N THR A 2 67.92 127.44 84.40
CA THR A 2 66.84 128.03 83.60
C THR A 2 66.39 127.06 82.51
N ASN A 3 65.10 127.09 82.15
CA ASN A 3 64.41 126.21 81.19
C ASN A 3 65.07 126.14 79.77
N SER A 4 66.04 127.02 79.49
CA SER A 4 66.82 127.03 78.26
C SER A 4 67.80 125.85 78.16
N ASP A 5 68.55 125.57 79.24
CA ASP A 5 69.66 124.62 79.20
C ASP A 5 69.18 123.16 79.15
N PHE A 6 68.04 122.85 79.78
CA PHE A 6 67.42 121.52 79.69
C PHE A 6 66.79 121.26 78.32
N ASN A 7 66.22 122.29 77.68
CA ASN A 7 65.67 122.18 76.33
C ASN A 7 66.78 122.01 75.28
N GLU A 8 67.92 122.67 75.44
CA GLU A 8 69.10 122.40 74.58
C GLU A 8 69.62 120.98 74.77
N TYR A 9 69.63 120.45 76.00
CA TYR A 9 70.02 119.06 76.25
C TYR A 9 69.06 118.03 75.63
N ILE A 10 67.73 118.23 75.74
CA ILE A 10 66.72 117.41 75.07
C ILE A 10 66.87 117.49 73.55
N LYS A 11 67.17 118.67 73.00
CA LYS A 11 67.40 118.84 71.55
C LYS A 11 68.70 118.15 71.10
N ALA A 12 69.78 118.27 71.87
CA ALA A 12 71.06 117.61 71.58
C ALA A 12 71.00 116.08 71.68
N ILE A 13 70.20 115.52 72.60
CA ILE A 13 69.92 114.07 72.67
C ILE A 13 69.03 113.63 71.49
N ARG A 14 68.04 114.45 71.11
CA ARG A 14 67.22 114.19 69.92
C ARG A 14 68.05 114.22 68.63
N ASP A 15 69.15 114.97 68.63
CA ASP A 15 70.05 115.15 67.48
C ASP A 15 71.36 114.31 67.56
N GLY A 16 71.52 113.47 68.61
CA GLY A 16 72.54 112.41 68.65
C GLY A 16 73.95 112.76 69.15
N SER A 17 74.13 113.77 70.02
CA SER A 17 75.46 114.14 70.57
C SER A 17 75.51 114.00 72.10
N TYR A 18 76.43 113.16 72.63
CA TYR A 18 76.34 112.56 73.99
C TYR A 18 77.41 112.99 75.01
N ASN A 19 78.19 114.05 74.75
CA ASN A 19 79.19 114.56 75.70
C ASN A 19 78.85 115.99 76.14
N VAL A 20 77.90 116.14 77.06
CA VAL A 20 77.69 117.40 77.80
C VAL A 20 77.62 117.06 79.29
N THR A 21 78.65 117.44 80.03
CA THR A 21 78.75 117.22 81.49
C THR A 21 78.03 118.37 82.22
N LEU A 22 76.92 118.05 82.89
CA LEU A 22 76.11 119.02 83.63
C LEU A 22 76.75 119.33 85.01
N HIS A 23 77.09 120.60 85.25
CA HIS A 23 77.52 121.12 86.55
C HIS A 23 76.30 121.63 87.35
N PRO A 24 75.99 121.07 88.53
CA PRO A 24 74.81 121.45 89.30
C PRO A 24 75.04 122.78 90.05
N ASP A 25 74.12 123.73 89.89
CA ASP A 25 74.11 125.02 90.59
C ASP A 25 72.97 125.08 91.63
N GLU A 26 73.23 125.76 92.75
CA GLU A 26 72.71 125.55 94.13
C GLU A 26 71.20 125.77 94.39
N ASN A 27 70.29 125.61 93.41
CA ASN A 27 68.84 125.81 93.63
C ASN A 27 67.90 124.79 92.92
N LEU A 28 68.38 123.58 92.62
CA LEU A 28 67.52 122.43 92.29
C LEU A 28 67.89 121.26 93.19
N ASP A 29 66.96 120.86 94.06
CA ASP A 29 67.09 119.73 94.99
C ASP A 29 66.78 118.40 94.27
N LEU A 30 67.44 118.15 93.13
CA LEU A 30 67.46 116.85 92.45
C LEU A 30 68.85 116.24 92.65
N ASP A 31 68.94 115.25 93.55
CA ASP A 31 70.17 114.48 93.75
C ASP A 31 70.66 113.86 92.43
N LYS A 32 71.99 113.78 92.27
CA LYS A 32 72.72 113.24 91.11
C LYS A 32 72.13 111.93 90.57
N ASN A 33 71.54 111.11 91.44
CA ASN A 33 70.88 109.86 91.05
C ASN A 33 69.66 110.05 90.13
N GLN A 34 68.88 111.12 90.28
CA GLN A 34 67.63 111.29 89.51
C GLN A 34 67.87 111.73 88.06
N SER A 35 68.94 112.50 87.80
CA SER A 35 69.30 112.91 86.43
C SER A 35 69.87 111.75 85.60
N GLN A 36 70.61 110.83 86.25
CA GLN A 36 71.20 109.67 85.57
C GLN A 36 70.14 108.63 85.19
N MET A 37 69.13 108.44 86.04
CA MET A 37 68.00 107.53 85.77
C MET A 37 67.14 107.98 84.57
N ALA A 38 66.97 109.29 84.36
CA ALA A 38 66.24 109.82 83.21
C ALA A 38 66.97 109.60 81.87
N ILE A 39 68.30 109.72 81.85
CA ILE A 39 69.12 109.48 80.65
C ILE A 39 69.08 107.99 80.27
N GLU A 40 69.24 107.08 81.24
CA GLU A 40 69.16 105.63 80.98
C GLU A 40 67.78 105.25 80.43
N THR A 41 66.69 105.77 81.02
CA THR A 41 65.32 105.47 80.57
C THR A 41 65.06 105.95 79.14
N ILE A 42 65.55 107.13 78.76
CA ILE A 42 65.39 107.66 77.39
C ILE A 42 66.21 106.86 76.38
N SER A 43 67.44 106.45 76.72
CA SER A 43 68.27 105.60 75.84
C SER A 43 67.64 104.22 75.64
N GLU A 44 67.08 103.62 76.70
CA GLU A 44 66.36 102.34 76.61
C GLU A 44 65.11 102.43 75.73
N LEU A 45 64.38 103.56 75.81
CA LEU A 45 63.22 103.81 74.96
C LEU A 45 63.61 103.99 73.48
N LEU A 46 64.70 104.71 73.19
CA LEU A 46 65.20 104.88 71.82
C LEU A 46 65.67 103.55 71.22
N SER A 47 66.41 102.75 71.98
CA SER A 47 66.84 101.40 71.56
C SER A 47 65.66 100.48 71.21
N LYS A 48 64.58 100.52 72.00
CA LYS A 48 63.36 99.75 71.69
C LYS A 48 62.68 100.22 70.40
N ILE A 49 62.66 101.52 70.10
CA ILE A 49 62.08 102.03 68.86
C ILE A 49 62.87 101.52 67.64
N GLU A 50 64.21 101.61 67.67
CA GLU A 50 65.06 101.10 66.57
C GLU A 50 64.89 99.59 66.35
N TRP A 51 64.69 98.82 67.42
CA TRP A 51 64.43 97.38 67.31
C TRP A 51 63.08 97.10 66.63
N TYR A 52 62.01 97.80 67.00
CA TYR A 52 60.70 97.63 66.35
C TYR A 52 60.74 98.01 64.86
N GLU A 53 61.43 99.09 64.51
CA GLU A 53 61.62 99.45 63.09
C GLU A 53 62.36 98.34 62.33
N SER A 54 63.41 97.77 62.93
CA SER A 54 64.18 96.67 62.33
C SER A 54 63.34 95.41 62.11
N VAL A 55 62.40 95.09 63.02
CA VAL A 55 61.45 93.98 62.86
C VAL A 55 60.51 94.23 61.67
N LEU A 56 59.95 95.43 61.56
CA LEU A 56 59.06 95.77 60.46
C LEU A 56 59.78 95.81 59.11
N ASP A 57 61.05 96.23 59.11
CA ASP A 57 61.91 96.24 57.91
C ASP A 57 62.34 94.86 57.43
N ALA A 58 62.37 93.86 58.32
CA ALA A 58 62.64 92.48 57.96
C ALA A 58 61.46 91.81 57.22
N ILE A 59 60.25 92.39 57.28
CA ILE A 59 59.07 91.82 56.62
C ILE A 59 59.19 92.04 55.10
N PRO A 60 59.19 90.97 54.28
CA PRO A 60 59.46 91.07 52.84
C PRO A 60 58.31 91.70 52.05
N PHE A 61 57.15 91.88 52.68
CA PHE A 61 55.98 92.49 52.04
C PHE A 61 55.98 94.01 52.20
N PRO A 62 55.61 94.75 51.15
CA PRO A 62 55.35 96.18 51.24
C PRO A 62 54.33 96.45 52.34
N MET A 63 54.77 97.16 53.37
CA MET A 63 53.97 97.57 54.52
C MET A 63 53.99 99.09 54.72
N SER A 64 52.84 99.66 55.02
CA SER A 64 52.75 101.03 55.50
C SER A 64 51.90 101.14 56.75
N VAL A 65 52.25 102.10 57.59
CA VAL A 65 51.54 102.47 58.80
C VAL A 65 51.16 103.93 58.72
N THR A 66 49.91 104.23 59.05
CA THR A 66 49.35 105.58 59.01
C THR A 66 48.73 105.98 60.34
N ASP A 67 48.57 107.28 60.57
CA ASP A 67 47.67 107.81 61.59
C ASP A 67 46.19 107.64 61.17
N MET A 68 45.27 108.18 61.98
CA MET A 68 43.82 108.07 61.69
C MET A 68 43.39 108.90 60.48
N GLU A 69 44.14 109.95 60.15
CA GLU A 69 44.02 110.83 59.00
C GLU A 69 44.72 110.27 57.74
N MET A 70 45.21 109.02 57.81
CA MET A 70 45.90 108.30 56.74
C MET A 70 47.25 108.89 56.32
N ASN A 71 47.90 109.70 57.16
CA ASN A 71 49.26 110.14 56.91
C ASN A 71 50.26 109.09 57.39
N TRP A 72 51.26 108.79 56.56
CA TRP A 72 52.25 107.78 56.91
C TRP A 72 53.04 108.18 58.15
N THR A 73 52.95 107.34 59.17
CA THR A 73 53.79 107.43 60.36
C THR A 73 55.01 106.52 60.23
N PHE A 74 54.90 105.43 59.47
CA PHE A 74 56.00 104.52 59.16
C PHE A 74 55.76 103.79 57.82
N ILE A 75 56.82 103.50 57.08
CA ILE A 75 56.80 102.54 55.95
C ILE A 75 58.02 101.63 56.06
N ASN A 76 57.87 100.35 55.74
CA ASN A 76 59.00 99.43 55.81
C ASN A 76 59.92 99.53 54.58
N ARG A 77 61.10 98.91 54.66
CA ARG A 77 62.10 98.85 53.61
C ARG A 77 61.55 98.27 52.29
N SER A 78 60.59 97.35 52.37
CA SER A 78 59.97 96.75 51.18
C SER A 78 59.07 97.76 50.45
N THR A 79 58.33 98.59 51.18
CA THR A 79 57.59 99.73 50.61
C THR A 79 58.51 100.80 50.05
N GLU A 80 59.59 101.15 50.75
CA GLU A 80 60.59 102.10 50.24
C GLU A 80 61.15 101.65 48.88
N LYS A 81 61.46 100.36 48.73
CA LYS A 81 61.93 99.77 47.46
C LYS A 81 60.84 99.75 46.40
N MET A 82 59.61 99.36 46.77
CA MET A 82 58.49 99.26 45.83
C MET A 82 58.11 100.63 45.25
N LEU A 83 58.06 101.65 46.10
CA LEU A 83 57.69 103.01 45.70
C LEU A 83 58.91 103.85 45.26
N ASN A 84 60.13 103.33 45.45
CA ASN A 84 61.39 104.02 45.22
C ASN A 84 61.46 105.38 45.97
N VAL A 85 61.14 105.37 47.26
CA VAL A 85 61.11 106.54 48.16
C VAL A 85 61.90 106.26 49.45
N ASN A 86 62.36 107.31 50.14
CA ASN A 86 62.93 107.19 51.49
C ASN A 86 61.85 107.49 52.54
N ARG A 87 61.76 106.67 53.61
CA ARG A 87 60.81 106.80 54.72
C ARG A 87 60.78 108.21 55.29
N LYS A 88 61.95 108.85 55.48
CA LYS A 88 62.05 110.20 56.07
C LYS A 88 61.40 111.27 55.19
N ASP A 89 61.39 111.08 53.86
CA ASP A 89 60.85 112.05 52.89
C ASP A 89 59.33 111.93 52.70
N VAL A 90 58.74 110.84 53.19
CA VAL A 90 57.32 110.54 53.03
C VAL A 90 56.56 110.47 54.36
N GLN A 91 57.27 110.52 55.49
CA GLN A 91 56.64 110.62 56.80
C GLN A 91 55.78 111.89 56.88
N GLY A 92 54.53 111.74 57.32
CA GLY A 92 53.52 112.79 57.35
C GLY A 92 52.79 113.05 56.02
N LYS A 93 53.17 112.41 54.91
CA LYS A 93 52.38 112.47 53.66
C LYS A 93 51.22 111.47 53.70
N HIS A 94 50.11 111.82 53.07
CA HIS A 94 48.93 110.95 52.97
C HIS A 94 49.22 109.67 52.18
N CYS A 95 48.73 108.50 52.63
CA CYS A 95 49.07 107.19 52.06
C CYS A 95 48.65 107.00 50.61
N SER A 96 47.72 107.83 50.11
CA SER A 96 47.35 107.89 48.69
C SER A 96 48.53 108.15 47.76
N ASN A 97 49.65 108.66 48.27
CA ASN A 97 50.90 108.77 47.52
C ASN A 97 51.51 107.41 47.13
N TRP A 98 50.96 106.29 47.62
CA TRP A 98 51.27 104.94 47.10
C TRP A 98 50.95 104.83 45.60
N GLY A 99 49.89 105.50 45.13
CA GLY A 99 49.54 105.55 43.72
C GLY A 99 49.00 104.22 43.14
N ALA A 100 48.44 103.33 43.97
CA ALA A 100 47.79 102.13 43.47
C ALA A 100 46.43 102.45 42.81
N ASN A 101 45.95 101.59 41.91
CA ASN A 101 44.66 101.73 41.22
C ASN A 101 43.45 101.86 42.18
N ILE A 102 43.62 101.40 43.42
CA ILE A 102 42.63 101.49 44.49
C ILE A 102 42.76 102.74 45.37
N CYS A 103 43.86 103.48 45.33
CA CYS A 103 44.09 104.65 46.18
C CYS A 103 43.04 105.75 45.90
N ASN A 104 42.60 106.46 46.94
CA ASN A 104 41.51 107.46 46.89
C ASN A 104 40.15 106.92 46.40
N THR A 105 39.97 105.60 46.31
CA THR A 105 38.68 104.98 46.01
C THR A 105 38.09 104.34 47.27
N SER A 106 36.78 104.07 47.23
CA SER A 106 36.10 103.34 48.31
C SER A 106 36.52 101.87 48.44
N GLN A 107 37.46 101.42 47.60
CA GLN A 107 38.08 100.09 47.55
C GLN A 107 39.53 100.10 48.07
N CYS A 108 40.08 101.23 48.52
CA CYS A 108 41.39 101.20 49.17
C CYS A 108 41.30 100.42 50.49
N GLY A 109 42.42 99.83 50.94
CA GLY A 109 42.43 98.98 52.13
C GLY A 109 41.86 99.70 53.35
N ILE A 110 42.32 100.91 53.67
CA ILE A 110 41.82 101.66 54.83
C ILE A 110 40.30 101.94 54.75
N GLU A 111 39.77 102.29 53.58
CA GLU A 111 38.32 102.50 53.41
C GLU A 111 37.52 101.19 53.50
N LEU A 112 38.07 100.07 53.01
CA LEU A 112 37.50 98.74 53.22
C LEU A 112 37.50 98.36 54.70
N LEU A 113 38.56 98.71 55.44
CA LEU A 113 38.65 98.47 56.87
C LEU A 113 37.62 99.28 57.66
N ARG A 114 37.39 100.54 57.28
CA ARG A 114 36.29 101.36 57.84
C ARG A 114 34.90 100.74 57.60
N LYS A 115 34.76 99.92 56.56
CA LYS A 115 33.55 99.11 56.25
C LYS A 115 33.57 97.71 56.86
N GLY A 116 34.56 97.37 57.68
CA GLY A 116 34.68 96.07 58.35
C GLY A 116 35.33 94.96 57.52
N LYS A 117 35.91 95.25 56.35
CA LYS A 117 36.69 94.30 55.54
C LYS A 117 38.17 94.46 55.82
N THR A 118 38.83 93.38 56.26
CA THR A 118 40.24 93.36 56.64
C THR A 118 41.20 93.08 55.48
N PHE A 119 40.67 92.90 54.26
CA PHE A 119 41.46 92.81 53.04
C PHE A 119 40.67 93.29 51.81
N GLY A 120 41.40 93.62 50.75
CA GLY A 120 40.88 93.90 49.41
C GLY A 120 41.82 93.37 48.34
N GLU A 121 41.27 92.95 47.21
CA GLU A 121 42.05 92.51 46.05
C GLU A 121 41.91 93.50 44.91
N PHE A 122 42.97 93.66 44.14
CA PHE A 122 42.99 94.58 43.03
C PHE A 122 44.01 94.15 41.99
N GLU A 123 43.83 94.65 40.78
CA GLU A 123 44.77 94.43 39.69
C GLU A 123 45.54 95.70 39.40
N GLN A 124 46.83 95.54 39.17
CA GLN A 124 47.68 96.64 38.77
C GLN A 124 48.83 96.14 37.91
N ALA A 125 49.07 96.80 36.79
CA ALA A 125 50.18 96.50 35.88
C ALA A 125 50.30 95.01 35.48
N GLY A 126 49.17 94.30 35.37
CA GLY A 126 49.11 92.88 34.99
C GLY A 126 49.25 91.87 36.14
N GLY A 127 49.51 92.33 37.37
CA GLY A 127 49.51 91.49 38.57
C GLY A 127 48.19 91.58 39.34
N HIS A 128 47.85 90.50 40.06
CA HIS A 128 46.79 90.46 41.04
C HIS A 128 47.39 90.63 42.45
N PHE A 129 46.97 91.68 43.15
CA PHE A 129 47.46 92.00 44.48
C PHE A 129 46.33 91.92 45.50
N ARG A 130 46.68 91.56 46.73
CA ARG A 130 45.82 91.58 47.91
C ARG A 130 46.42 92.51 48.95
N THR A 131 45.69 93.54 49.32
CA THR A 131 46.00 94.41 50.46
C THR A 131 45.30 93.89 51.69
N ASN A 132 46.05 93.49 52.71
CA ASN A 132 45.55 93.18 54.05
C ASN A 132 45.71 94.41 54.94
N VAL A 133 44.71 94.71 55.76
CA VAL A 133 44.62 95.99 56.47
C VAL A 133 44.02 95.81 57.87
N ALA A 134 44.60 96.47 58.87
CA ALA A 134 44.15 96.41 60.26
C ALA A 134 44.32 97.75 61.00
N TYR A 135 43.57 97.95 62.08
CA TYR A 135 43.74 99.10 62.98
C TYR A 135 44.91 98.87 63.95
N ILE A 136 45.65 99.92 64.28
CA ILE A 136 46.62 99.93 65.38
C ILE A 136 45.93 100.49 66.62
N GLU A 137 46.04 99.79 67.75
CA GLU A 137 45.41 100.15 69.02
C GLU A 137 46.44 100.68 70.02
N GLY A 138 46.15 101.82 70.65
CA GLY A 138 46.94 102.40 71.73
C GLY A 138 46.72 101.70 73.08
N LYS A 139 47.49 102.07 74.11
CA LYS A 139 47.52 101.42 75.44
C LYS A 139 46.17 101.36 76.18
N ASN A 140 45.20 102.18 75.77
CA ASN A 140 43.83 102.27 76.29
C ASN A 140 42.76 101.71 75.33
N GLY A 141 43.17 100.97 74.29
CA GLY A 141 42.28 100.37 73.28
C GLY A 141 41.75 101.36 72.23
N ALA A 142 42.17 102.62 72.28
CA ALA A 142 41.81 103.60 71.26
C ALA A 142 42.52 103.27 69.93
N LYS A 143 41.81 103.35 68.81
CA LYS A 143 42.41 103.22 67.47
C LYS A 143 43.26 104.45 67.21
N VAL A 144 44.55 104.24 66.96
CA VAL A 144 45.54 105.32 66.78
C VAL A 144 46.12 105.37 65.37
N GLY A 145 45.76 104.42 64.49
CA GLY A 145 46.25 104.36 63.13
C GLY A 145 45.85 103.09 62.39
N HIS A 146 46.49 102.85 61.25
CA HIS A 146 46.26 101.66 60.41
C HIS A 146 47.58 101.06 59.94
N ILE A 147 47.60 99.75 59.73
CA ILE A 147 48.68 99.01 59.08
C ILE A 147 48.14 98.32 57.83
N GLU A 148 48.80 98.50 56.69
CA GLU A 148 48.50 97.86 55.41
C GLU A 148 49.68 97.03 54.94
N ILE A 149 49.42 95.81 54.46
CA ILE A 149 50.39 94.87 53.87
C ILE A 149 49.88 94.44 52.51
N VAL A 150 50.67 94.61 51.45
CA VAL A 150 50.32 94.20 50.08
C VAL A 150 51.03 92.89 49.71
N THR A 151 50.30 91.94 49.14
CA THR A 151 50.80 90.63 48.69
C THR A 151 50.42 90.38 47.24
N ASP A 152 51.33 89.84 46.42
CA ASP A 152 51.03 89.38 45.05
C ASP A 152 50.40 87.97 45.10
N VAL A 153 49.28 87.77 44.42
CA VAL A 153 48.50 86.52 44.36
C VAL A 153 48.26 86.03 42.92
N THR A 154 48.99 86.57 41.94
CA THR A 154 48.81 86.29 40.50
C THR A 154 48.87 84.79 40.18
N ASP A 155 49.88 84.09 40.70
CA ASP A 155 50.13 82.66 40.48
C ASP A 155 48.92 81.78 40.81
N ILE A 156 48.26 82.04 41.95
CA ILE A 156 47.17 81.20 42.47
C ILE A 156 45.91 81.37 41.61
N THR A 157 45.65 82.58 41.13
CA THR A 157 44.45 82.88 40.35
C THR A 157 44.54 82.28 38.94
N SER A 158 45.72 82.34 38.29
CA SER A 158 45.91 81.77 36.96
C SER A 158 45.73 80.24 36.95
N VAL A 159 46.32 79.54 37.93
CA VAL A 159 46.21 78.07 38.07
C VAL A 159 44.76 77.60 38.22
N ASN A 160 43.96 78.30 39.03
CA ASN A 160 42.57 77.93 39.27
C ASN A 160 41.69 78.05 38.02
N ASN A 161 41.91 79.09 37.20
CA ASN A 161 41.17 79.26 35.95
C ASN A 161 41.52 78.15 34.95
N TYR A 162 42.80 77.82 34.80
CA TYR A 162 43.26 76.76 33.90
C TYR A 162 42.71 75.38 34.28
N LEU A 163 42.70 75.04 35.58
CA LEU A 163 42.16 73.76 36.08
C LEU A 163 40.69 73.58 35.73
N ARG A 164 39.88 74.64 35.88
CA ARG A 164 38.44 74.57 35.61
C ARG A 164 38.16 74.20 34.15
N ASP A 165 38.87 74.81 33.21
CA ASP A 165 38.68 74.55 31.78
C ASP A 165 39.13 73.13 31.40
N ALA A 166 40.33 72.72 31.84
CA ALA A 166 40.88 71.40 31.51
C ALA A 166 40.06 70.23 32.07
N ILE A 167 39.47 70.37 33.27
CA ILE A 167 38.56 69.38 33.85
C ILE A 167 37.27 69.28 33.03
N ASN A 168 36.70 70.41 32.60
CA ASN A 168 35.49 70.41 31.78
C ASN A 168 35.69 69.67 30.45
N HIS A 169 36.82 69.88 29.77
CA HIS A 169 37.16 69.13 28.55
C HIS A 169 37.28 67.62 28.81
N THR A 170 37.91 67.22 29.93
CA THR A 170 38.03 65.80 30.30
C THR A 170 36.67 65.16 30.55
N ILE A 171 35.76 65.86 31.24
CA ILE A 171 34.38 65.38 31.47
C ILE A 171 33.63 65.20 30.16
N GLN A 172 33.75 66.14 29.22
CA GLN A 172 33.12 66.03 27.91
C GLN A 172 33.64 64.82 27.12
N ASN A 173 34.95 64.58 27.13
CA ASN A 173 35.55 63.41 26.48
C ASN A 173 35.07 62.09 27.10
N LEU A 174 35.02 62.00 28.42
CA LEU A 174 34.47 60.82 29.09
C LEU A 174 33.00 60.59 28.75
N SER A 175 32.20 61.65 28.66
CA SER A 175 30.81 61.55 28.24
C SER A 175 30.66 61.09 26.79
N ARG A 176 31.57 61.50 25.89
CA ARG A 176 31.60 61.01 24.50
C ARG A 176 31.91 59.52 24.43
N ILE A 177 32.93 59.05 25.16
CA ILE A 177 33.28 57.62 25.24
C ILE A 177 32.08 56.80 25.76
N ALA A 178 31.43 57.26 26.84
CA ALA A 178 30.25 56.60 27.39
C ALA A 178 29.07 56.53 26.42
N GLY A 179 28.93 57.54 25.55
CA GLY A 179 27.96 57.56 24.45
C GLY A 179 28.37 56.75 23.22
N GLY A 180 29.52 56.06 23.24
CA GLY A 180 30.05 55.30 22.10
C GLY A 180 30.67 56.16 21.00
N ASN A 181 30.96 57.45 21.26
CA ASN A 181 31.67 58.33 20.34
C ASN A 181 33.15 58.42 20.76
N PHE A 182 34.03 57.86 19.94
CA PHE A 182 35.48 57.83 20.19
C PHE A 182 36.25 59.01 19.54
N ASP A 183 35.54 59.95 18.90
CA ASP A 183 36.12 61.20 18.40
C ASP A 183 36.16 62.25 19.53
N LEU A 184 37.31 62.32 20.21
CA LEU A 184 37.51 63.14 21.41
C LEU A 184 38.24 64.44 21.10
N ASP A 185 37.95 65.48 21.86
CA ASP A 185 38.60 66.79 21.74
C ASP A 185 39.79 66.87 22.70
N TYR A 186 41.01 66.87 22.14
CA TYR A 186 42.24 66.92 22.92
C TYR A 186 42.82 68.33 23.07
N SER A 187 42.08 69.37 22.67
CA SER A 187 42.52 70.75 22.80
C SER A 187 42.67 71.17 24.26
N LEU A 188 43.67 72.02 24.53
CA LEU A 188 43.93 72.62 25.83
C LEU A 188 44.10 74.13 25.67
N THR A 189 43.67 74.88 26.67
CA THR A 189 43.93 76.32 26.77
C THR A 189 45.43 76.59 26.79
N THR A 190 45.88 77.75 26.28
CA THR A 190 47.32 78.08 26.25
C THR A 190 47.85 78.33 27.66
N ALA A 191 48.88 77.60 28.06
CA ALA A 191 49.51 77.76 29.37
C ALA A 191 50.40 79.00 29.43
N ASP A 192 50.37 79.68 30.57
CA ASP A 192 51.29 80.74 30.97
C ASP A 192 52.41 80.22 31.89
N GLU A 193 53.21 81.13 32.45
CA GLU A 193 54.34 80.77 33.33
C GLU A 193 53.93 80.08 34.64
N HIS A 194 52.69 80.26 35.10
CA HIS A 194 52.18 79.71 36.35
C HIS A 194 51.40 78.39 36.15
N THR A 195 50.90 78.12 34.94
CA THR A 195 50.00 76.99 34.64
C THR A 195 50.66 75.82 33.91
N ARG A 196 51.94 75.97 33.52
CA ARG A 196 52.69 75.00 32.72
C ARG A 196 52.73 73.59 33.31
N GLU A 197 52.93 73.46 34.63
CA GLU A 197 53.01 72.15 35.29
C GLU A 197 51.66 71.41 35.24
N VAL A 198 50.56 72.13 35.45
CA VAL A 198 49.20 71.58 35.37
C VAL A 198 48.85 71.17 33.93
N SER A 199 49.26 71.98 32.94
CA SER A 199 49.07 71.65 31.52
C SER A 199 49.70 70.31 31.13
N LEU A 200 50.90 70.00 31.64
CA LEU A 200 51.59 68.72 31.37
C LEU A 200 50.82 67.51 31.91
N LEU A 201 50.14 67.64 33.04
CA LEU A 201 49.30 66.56 33.58
C LEU A 201 48.10 66.26 32.68
N PHE A 202 47.43 67.29 32.15
CA PHE A 202 46.29 67.09 31.24
C PHE A 202 46.69 66.59 29.86
N LEU A 203 47.90 66.91 29.37
CA LEU A 203 48.46 66.27 28.18
C LEU A 203 48.60 64.75 28.38
N ASN A 204 49.08 64.32 29.54
CA ASN A 204 49.16 62.89 29.87
C ASN A 204 47.78 62.23 29.98
N ILE A 205 46.78 62.93 30.53
CA ILE A 205 45.40 62.43 30.56
C ILE A 205 44.85 62.27 29.13
N ASN A 206 45.05 63.27 28.27
CA ASN A 206 44.62 63.21 26.86
C ASN A 206 45.28 62.05 26.10
N GLU A 207 46.58 61.82 26.30
CA GLU A 207 47.27 60.67 25.69
C GLU A 207 46.71 59.32 26.16
N ASN A 208 46.34 59.19 27.44
CA ASN A 208 45.69 57.97 27.94
C ASN A 208 44.26 57.82 27.42
N LEU A 209 43.47 58.90 27.35
CA LEU A 209 42.13 58.89 26.76
C LEU A 209 42.17 58.51 25.27
N LYS A 210 43.20 58.95 24.54
CA LYS A 210 43.43 58.57 23.15
C LYS A 210 43.71 57.08 22.99
N LYS A 211 44.50 56.48 23.87
CA LYS A 211 44.73 55.02 23.88
C LYS A 211 43.45 54.24 24.16
N VAL A 212 42.64 54.67 25.14
CA VAL A 212 41.35 54.03 25.45
C VAL A 212 40.37 54.12 24.28
N ALA A 213 40.21 55.31 23.69
CA ALA A 213 39.36 55.52 22.53
C ALA A 213 39.81 54.69 21.32
N GLY A 214 41.14 54.63 21.09
CA GLY A 214 41.72 53.82 20.02
C GLY A 214 41.45 52.31 20.18
N ALA A 215 41.64 51.77 21.39
CA ALA A 215 41.39 50.35 21.66
C ALA A 215 39.90 49.98 21.47
N LEU A 216 38.98 50.81 21.98
CA LEU A 216 37.54 50.59 21.83
C LEU A 216 37.08 50.74 20.37
N SER A 217 37.60 51.74 19.66
CA SER A 217 37.29 51.95 18.24
C SER A 217 37.79 50.79 17.37
N LEU A 218 38.97 50.25 17.65
CA LEU A 218 39.52 49.11 16.91
C LEU A 218 38.69 47.85 17.13
N MET A 219 38.34 47.54 18.39
CA MET A 219 37.48 46.39 18.71
C MET A 219 36.09 46.54 18.07
N SER A 220 35.50 47.74 18.13
CA SER A 220 34.21 48.03 17.49
C SER A 220 34.27 47.82 15.98
N SER A 221 35.35 48.26 15.33
CA SER A 221 35.57 48.04 13.89
C SER A 221 35.65 46.56 13.54
N ASP A 222 36.40 45.77 14.30
CA ASP A 222 36.54 44.32 14.04
C ASP A 222 35.21 43.57 14.25
N VAL A 223 34.44 43.92 15.28
CA VAL A 223 33.09 43.36 15.48
C VAL A 223 32.17 43.72 14.31
N LEU A 224 32.15 44.98 13.87
CA LEU A 224 31.32 45.39 12.73
C LEU A 224 31.73 44.71 11.42
N MET A 225 33.02 44.49 11.22
CA MET A 225 33.54 43.73 10.07
C MET A 225 33.07 42.27 10.10
N LEU A 226 33.14 41.60 11.25
CA LEU A 226 32.65 40.24 11.42
C LEU A 226 31.13 40.13 11.25
N VAL A 227 30.38 41.09 11.79
CA VAL A 227 28.93 41.15 11.61
C VAL A 227 28.59 41.29 10.13
N LYS A 228 29.28 42.18 9.41
CA LYS A 228 29.07 42.33 7.97
C LYS A 228 29.38 41.04 7.21
N ALA A 229 30.54 40.41 7.48
CA ALA A 229 30.91 39.17 6.84
C ALA A 229 29.87 38.06 7.09
N ALA A 230 29.38 37.92 8.32
CA ALA A 230 28.32 36.97 8.66
C ALA A 230 26.99 37.26 7.93
N VAL A 231 26.58 38.53 7.84
CA VAL A 231 25.37 38.95 7.09
C VAL A 231 25.52 38.69 5.60
N ASP A 232 26.71 38.91 5.04
CA ASP A 232 27.03 38.64 3.64
C ASP A 232 27.22 37.13 3.36
N GLY A 233 27.13 36.27 4.38
CA GLY A 233 27.24 34.82 4.28
C GLY A 233 28.68 34.28 4.28
N ASP A 234 29.69 35.13 4.50
CA ASP A 234 31.07 34.72 4.69
C ASP A 234 31.36 34.39 6.17
N MET A 235 31.13 33.14 6.51
CA MET A 235 31.40 32.59 7.84
C MET A 235 32.87 32.23 8.07
N LYS A 236 33.77 32.45 7.09
CA LYS A 236 35.21 32.13 7.23
C LYS A 236 36.04 33.31 7.73
N THR A 237 35.53 34.53 7.57
CA THR A 237 36.23 35.74 8.02
C THR A 237 36.36 35.77 9.54
N ARG A 238 37.56 36.09 10.04
CA ARG A 238 37.92 36.17 11.47
C ARG A 238 38.62 37.48 11.75
N ALA A 239 38.39 38.05 12.94
CA ALA A 239 39.09 39.24 13.37
C ALA A 239 40.47 38.85 13.92
N ASP A 240 41.47 39.70 13.70
CA ASP A 240 42.83 39.41 14.14
C ASP A 240 42.99 39.80 15.61
N ALA A 241 42.84 38.81 16.50
CA ALA A 241 42.93 38.99 17.94
C ALA A 241 44.30 39.56 18.39
N SER A 242 45.36 39.40 17.60
CA SER A 242 46.70 39.91 17.93
C SER A 242 46.82 41.43 17.88
N LYS A 243 45.88 42.12 17.23
CA LYS A 243 45.80 43.59 17.17
C LYS A 243 45.25 44.23 18.45
N HIS A 244 44.76 43.41 19.38
CA HIS A 244 44.15 43.86 20.63
C HIS A 244 45.03 43.45 21.81
N GLU A 245 44.92 44.18 22.91
CA GLU A 245 45.67 43.88 24.14
C GLU A 245 44.73 43.44 25.27
N GLY A 246 45.24 42.57 26.15
CA GLY A 246 44.53 42.16 27.37
C GLY A 246 43.17 41.51 27.10
N ASP A 247 42.15 41.96 27.81
CA ASP A 247 40.81 41.38 27.72
C ASP A 247 40.09 41.67 26.39
N PHE A 248 40.47 42.74 25.66
CA PHE A 248 39.93 42.99 24.32
C PHE A 248 40.34 41.90 23.33
N ALA A 249 41.58 41.39 23.41
CA ALA A 249 42.03 40.26 22.61
C ALA A 249 41.26 38.97 22.93
N LYS A 250 40.96 38.74 24.22
CA LYS A 250 40.13 37.60 24.64
C LYS A 250 38.70 37.70 24.11
N ILE A 251 38.12 38.90 24.10
CA ILE A 251 36.77 39.13 23.54
C ILE A 251 36.78 38.81 22.04
N VAL A 252 37.73 39.36 21.28
CA VAL A 252 37.84 39.11 19.84
C VAL A 252 38.10 37.63 19.53
N GLY A 253 38.99 36.98 20.29
CA GLY A 253 39.21 35.54 20.21
C GLY A 253 37.95 34.73 20.52
N GLY A 254 37.21 35.07 21.57
CA GLY A 254 35.96 34.41 21.92
C GLY A 254 34.85 34.56 20.86
N VAL A 255 34.78 35.71 20.18
CA VAL A 255 33.87 35.90 19.03
C VAL A 255 34.28 34.98 17.87
N ASN A 256 35.58 34.87 17.57
CA ASN A 256 36.09 33.95 16.54
C ASN A 256 35.75 32.49 16.88
N ASP A 257 36.01 32.05 18.12
CA ASP A 257 35.72 30.68 18.58
C ASP A 257 34.21 30.38 18.48
N THR A 258 33.36 31.38 18.77
CA THR A 258 31.91 31.27 18.61
C THR A 258 31.53 31.06 17.14
N LEU A 259 32.14 31.81 16.21
CA LEU A 259 31.92 31.62 14.77
C LEU A 259 32.40 30.25 14.28
N ASP A 260 33.54 29.75 14.77
CA ASP A 260 34.05 28.41 14.43
C ASP A 260 33.11 27.30 14.92
N SER A 261 32.53 27.46 16.12
CA SER A 261 31.57 26.52 16.68
C SER A 261 30.29 26.32 15.84
N VAL A 262 29.95 27.32 15.01
CA VAL A 262 28.82 27.27 14.07
C VAL A 262 29.26 26.89 12.66
N THR A 263 30.42 27.38 12.22
CA THR A 263 30.90 27.21 10.84
C THR A 263 31.15 25.75 10.49
N LEU A 264 31.79 25.00 11.38
CA LEU A 264 32.17 23.60 11.12
C LEU A 264 30.94 22.67 10.97
N PRO A 265 29.95 22.67 11.89
CA PRO A 265 28.72 21.90 11.72
C PRO A 265 27.96 22.24 10.43
N VAL A 266 27.86 23.52 10.06
CA VAL A 266 27.15 23.97 8.86
C VAL A 266 27.86 23.53 7.57
N GLN A 267 29.19 23.62 7.52
CA GLN A 267 29.96 23.14 6.37
C GLN A 267 29.84 21.63 6.18
N GLU A 268 29.86 20.88 7.27
CA GLU A 268 29.72 19.44 7.22
C GLU A 268 28.30 19.02 6.81
N ALA A 269 27.28 19.72 7.31
CA ALA A 269 25.91 19.52 6.86
C ALA A 269 25.77 19.77 5.36
N LEU A 270 26.37 20.84 4.84
CA LEU A 270 26.39 21.13 3.41
C LEU A 270 27.08 20.02 2.60
N ARG A 271 28.17 19.42 3.12
CA ARG A 271 28.83 18.29 2.47
C ARG A 271 27.88 17.09 2.39
N ILE A 272 27.23 16.72 3.48
CA ILE A 272 26.26 15.61 3.50
C ILE A 272 25.07 15.89 2.58
N SER A 273 24.52 17.10 2.60
CA SER A 273 23.44 17.48 1.70
C SER A 273 23.84 17.36 0.23
N LYS A 274 25.10 17.62 -0.13
CA LYS A 274 25.61 17.39 -1.49
C LYS A 274 25.71 15.91 -1.83
N GLU A 275 26.14 15.07 -0.90
CA GLU A 275 26.13 13.60 -1.10
C GLU A 275 24.71 13.09 -1.32
N TYR A 276 23.74 13.55 -0.51
CA TYR A 276 22.33 13.18 -0.66
C TYR A 276 21.73 13.71 -1.98
N ALA A 277 22.11 14.91 -2.41
CA ALA A 277 21.70 15.45 -3.71
C ALA A 277 22.24 14.63 -4.90
N ASN A 278 23.35 13.92 -4.71
CA ASN A 278 23.92 12.97 -5.68
C ASN A 278 23.47 11.53 -5.44
N TYR A 279 22.36 11.32 -4.73
CA TYR A 279 21.79 10.02 -4.40
C TYR A 279 22.68 9.09 -3.55
N ASN A 280 23.74 9.63 -2.91
CA ASN A 280 24.60 8.89 -2.01
C ASN A 280 24.10 8.99 -0.57
N PHE A 281 23.07 8.20 -0.25
CA PHE A 281 22.49 8.13 1.09
C PHE A 281 23.30 7.26 2.05
N ASN A 282 24.38 6.61 1.58
CA ASN A 282 25.39 5.97 2.43
C ASN A 282 26.30 6.98 3.15
N ALA A 283 26.35 8.24 2.69
CA ALA A 283 27.16 9.27 3.33
C ALA A 283 26.70 9.57 4.77
N ARG A 284 27.67 9.68 5.68
CA ARG A 284 27.47 10.01 7.10
C ARG A 284 28.39 11.15 7.51
N VAL A 285 27.93 11.91 8.51
CA VAL A 285 28.70 13.00 9.14
C VAL A 285 30.06 12.47 9.60
N ASP A 286 31.13 13.19 9.28
CA ASP A 286 32.50 12.87 9.70
C ASP A 286 32.59 12.87 11.23
N GLN A 287 33.03 11.74 11.78
CA GLN A 287 33.13 11.53 13.22
C GLN A 287 34.26 12.35 13.86
N SER A 288 35.21 12.85 13.07
CA SER A 288 36.30 13.70 13.54
C SER A 288 35.87 15.13 13.87
N ILE A 289 34.72 15.57 13.35
CA ILE A 289 34.17 16.91 13.61
C ILE A 289 33.40 16.88 14.93
N ARG A 290 33.70 17.83 15.83
CA ARG A 290 33.03 17.94 17.12
C ARG A 290 31.67 18.62 16.96
N PHE A 291 30.61 17.87 17.23
CA PHE A 291 29.25 18.39 17.45
C PHE A 291 28.97 18.30 18.96
N ALA A 292 28.71 19.44 19.60
CA ALA A 292 28.49 19.51 21.05
C ALA A 292 27.19 20.27 21.36
N GLY A 293 26.52 19.91 22.46
CA GLY A 293 25.23 20.50 22.83
C GLY A 293 24.18 20.23 21.75
N ASP A 294 23.46 21.27 21.36
CA ASP A 294 22.36 21.22 20.38
C ASP A 294 22.80 20.66 19.00
N TRP A 295 24.09 20.76 18.67
CA TRP A 295 24.64 20.21 17.42
C TRP A 295 24.64 18.67 17.38
N THR A 296 24.64 17.99 18.53
CA THR A 296 24.61 16.51 18.56
C THR A 296 23.33 15.96 17.95
N GLU A 297 22.18 16.51 18.36
CA GLU A 297 20.87 16.11 17.83
C GLU A 297 20.78 16.39 16.32
N PHE A 298 21.34 17.51 15.86
CA PHE A 298 21.39 17.84 14.43
C PHE A 298 22.21 16.82 13.62
N LYS A 299 23.39 16.41 14.12
CA LYS A 299 24.21 15.35 13.50
C LYS A 299 23.46 14.01 13.43
N GLU A 300 22.83 13.61 14.53
CA GLU A 300 22.09 12.34 14.61
C GLU A 300 20.91 12.35 13.65
N THR A 301 20.16 13.45 13.61
CA THR A 301 19.03 13.64 12.68
C THR A 301 19.49 13.56 11.23
N LEU A 302 20.59 14.23 10.89
CA LEU A 302 21.12 14.23 9.53
C LEU A 302 21.56 12.83 9.08
N ASN A 303 22.26 12.09 9.95
CA ASN A 303 22.61 10.69 9.67
C ASN A 303 21.37 9.79 9.56
N ASN A 304 20.36 10.01 10.42
CA ASN A 304 19.14 9.23 10.42
C ASN A 304 18.35 9.44 9.11
N ILE A 305 18.38 10.63 8.50
CA ILE A 305 17.82 10.85 7.16
C ILE A 305 18.45 9.88 6.16
N GLY A 306 19.78 9.78 6.12
CA GLY A 306 20.48 8.83 5.25
C GLY A 306 20.07 7.38 5.51
N VAL A 307 20.00 6.98 6.79
CA VAL A 307 19.57 5.62 7.18
C VAL A 307 18.13 5.32 6.72
N GLN A 308 17.18 6.20 7.02
CA GLN A 308 15.77 5.99 6.70
C GLN A 308 15.52 5.97 5.19
N ILE A 309 16.18 6.84 4.43
CA ILE A 309 16.10 6.83 2.96
C ILE A 309 16.73 5.55 2.40
N SER A 310 17.92 5.16 2.88
CA SER A 310 18.56 3.90 2.45
C SER A 310 17.67 2.69 2.68
N MET A 311 17.03 2.61 3.85
CA MET A 311 16.07 1.54 4.17
C MET A 311 14.85 1.57 3.23
N ALA A 312 14.25 2.74 3.02
CA ALA A 312 13.10 2.88 2.14
C ALA A 312 13.42 2.46 0.69
N VAL A 313 14.56 2.91 0.16
CA VAL A 313 15.04 2.55 -1.18
C VAL A 313 15.33 1.05 -1.28
N SER A 314 15.99 0.47 -0.28
CA SER A 314 16.29 -0.97 -0.25
C SER A 314 15.01 -1.81 -0.25
N ASN A 315 13.99 -1.39 0.49
CA ASN A 315 12.69 -2.05 0.48
C ASN A 315 12.02 -1.97 -0.91
N VAL A 316 12.08 -0.81 -1.56
CA VAL A 316 11.55 -0.66 -2.94
C VAL A 316 12.28 -1.59 -3.91
N LEU A 317 13.61 -1.71 -3.82
CA LEU A 317 14.39 -2.62 -4.66
C LEU A 317 13.94 -4.09 -4.51
N VAL A 318 13.73 -4.54 -3.27
CA VAL A 318 13.22 -5.90 -2.99
C VAL A 318 11.83 -6.11 -3.57
N GLU A 319 10.93 -5.12 -3.45
CA GLU A 319 9.57 -5.24 -4.01
C GLU A 319 9.56 -5.19 -5.54
N VAL A 320 10.47 -4.44 -6.17
CA VAL A 320 10.65 -4.42 -7.63
C VAL A 320 11.14 -5.77 -8.14
N GLU A 321 12.09 -6.41 -7.44
CA GLU A 321 12.57 -7.75 -7.78
C GLU A 321 11.44 -8.79 -7.70
N LYS A 322 10.66 -8.79 -6.60
CA LYS A 322 9.48 -9.66 -6.47
C LYS A 322 8.45 -9.40 -7.57
N LEU A 323 8.21 -8.14 -7.92
CA LEU A 323 7.27 -7.79 -8.97
C LEU A 323 7.73 -8.32 -10.34
N SER A 324 9.04 -8.29 -10.62
CA SER A 324 9.63 -8.89 -11.82
C SER A 324 9.34 -10.39 -11.90
N THR A 325 9.55 -11.14 -10.81
CA THR A 325 9.24 -12.58 -10.77
C THR A 325 7.75 -12.84 -11.00
N ASN A 326 6.87 -12.05 -10.36
CA ASN A 326 5.42 -12.20 -10.53
C ASN A 326 4.97 -11.92 -11.98
N VAL A 327 5.64 -10.99 -12.67
CA VAL A 327 5.37 -10.70 -14.09
C VAL A 327 5.76 -11.89 -14.97
N GLU A 328 6.91 -12.51 -14.74
CA GLU A 328 7.33 -13.72 -15.46
C GLU A 328 6.34 -14.87 -15.26
N GLU A 329 5.88 -15.10 -14.02
CA GLU A 329 4.86 -16.11 -13.70
C GLU A 329 3.51 -15.80 -14.37
N ALA A 330 3.11 -14.52 -14.40
CA ALA A 330 1.89 -14.09 -15.07
C ALA A 330 1.95 -14.31 -16.60
N LEU A 331 3.10 -14.05 -17.23
CA LEU A 331 3.32 -14.31 -18.66
C LEU A 331 3.22 -15.80 -19.00
N ALA A 332 3.80 -16.67 -18.15
CA ALA A 332 3.66 -18.11 -18.30
C ALA A 332 2.18 -18.54 -18.18
N SER A 333 1.47 -18.02 -17.19
CA SER A 333 0.04 -18.30 -16.97
C SER A 333 -0.83 -17.85 -18.15
N ILE A 334 -0.54 -16.67 -18.73
CA ILE A 334 -1.24 -16.17 -19.93
C ILE A 334 -1.07 -17.11 -21.12
N THR A 335 0.14 -17.63 -21.31
CA THR A 335 0.44 -18.57 -22.40
C THR A 335 -0.36 -19.85 -22.24
N GLU A 336 -0.37 -20.44 -21.04
CA GLU A 336 -1.15 -21.65 -20.73
C GLU A 336 -2.66 -21.44 -20.93
N VAL A 337 -3.19 -20.31 -20.46
CA VAL A 337 -4.62 -19.98 -20.62
C VAL A 337 -4.97 -19.75 -22.11
N THR A 338 -4.06 -19.18 -22.90
CA THR A 338 -4.24 -19.01 -24.35
C THR A 338 -4.34 -20.37 -25.07
N GLU A 339 -3.42 -21.29 -24.75
CA GLU A 339 -3.45 -22.65 -25.29
C GLU A 339 -4.73 -23.39 -24.89
N GLY A 340 -5.16 -23.25 -23.63
CA GLY A 340 -6.42 -23.79 -23.13
C GLY A 340 -7.64 -23.24 -23.88
N ALA A 341 -7.70 -21.93 -24.11
CA ALA A 341 -8.77 -21.29 -24.87
C ALA A 341 -8.80 -21.82 -26.32
N GLN A 342 -7.65 -21.93 -26.98
CA GLN A 342 -7.58 -22.47 -28.34
C GLN A 342 -8.05 -23.93 -28.41
N GLN A 343 -7.70 -24.75 -27.41
CA GLN A 343 -8.16 -26.13 -27.32
C GLN A 343 -9.68 -26.22 -27.12
N ILE A 344 -10.26 -25.34 -26.28
CA ILE A 344 -11.71 -25.26 -26.10
C ILE A 344 -12.40 -24.87 -27.42
N ALA A 345 -11.86 -23.90 -28.16
CA ALA A 345 -12.42 -23.49 -29.45
C ALA A 345 -12.43 -24.66 -30.46
N GLN A 346 -11.34 -25.43 -30.52
CA GLN A 346 -11.26 -26.61 -31.38
C GLN A 346 -12.29 -27.68 -30.96
N ASN A 347 -12.31 -28.04 -29.68
CA ASN A 347 -13.24 -29.05 -29.15
C ASN A 347 -14.69 -28.66 -29.42
N THR A 348 -15.02 -27.38 -29.25
CA THR A 348 -16.34 -26.82 -29.53
C THR A 348 -16.72 -26.96 -31.00
N GLY A 349 -15.78 -26.70 -31.92
CA GLY A 349 -15.97 -26.95 -33.35
C GLY A 349 -16.24 -28.42 -33.67
N GLU A 350 -15.52 -29.34 -33.01
CA GLU A 350 -15.75 -30.78 -33.16
C GLU A 350 -17.11 -31.22 -32.60
N VAL A 351 -17.52 -30.71 -31.44
CA VAL A 351 -18.85 -30.97 -30.85
C VAL A 351 -19.96 -30.50 -31.80
N SER A 352 -19.86 -29.29 -32.34
CA SER A 352 -20.84 -28.76 -33.30
C SER A 352 -20.96 -29.64 -34.55
N ASN A 353 -19.82 -30.07 -35.11
CA ASN A 353 -19.81 -30.98 -36.26
C ASN A 353 -20.39 -32.36 -35.92
N ASN A 354 -20.10 -32.88 -34.73
CA ASN A 354 -20.66 -34.15 -34.26
C ASN A 354 -22.18 -34.04 -34.02
N SER A 355 -22.68 -32.91 -33.52
CA SER A 355 -24.12 -32.66 -33.41
C SER A 355 -24.79 -32.66 -34.78
N LEU A 356 -24.20 -32.02 -35.80
CA LEU A 356 -24.73 -32.05 -37.16
C LEU A 356 -24.81 -33.47 -37.74
N LYS A 357 -23.78 -34.30 -37.50
CA LYS A 357 -23.79 -35.72 -37.87
C LYS A 357 -24.81 -36.53 -37.07
N GLY A 358 -24.98 -36.20 -35.79
CA GLY A 358 -25.97 -36.79 -34.91
C GLY A 358 -27.39 -36.56 -35.44
N GLU A 359 -27.68 -35.34 -35.90
CA GLU A 359 -28.98 -34.99 -36.50
C GLU A 359 -29.26 -35.80 -37.78
N ASP A 360 -28.27 -35.98 -38.66
CA ASP A 360 -28.43 -36.84 -39.85
C ASP A 360 -28.70 -38.30 -39.45
N GLY A 361 -27.99 -38.81 -38.45
CA GLY A 361 -28.23 -40.15 -37.90
C GLY A 361 -29.65 -40.33 -37.34
N ILE A 362 -30.17 -39.31 -36.66
CA ILE A 362 -31.54 -39.30 -36.12
C ILE A 362 -32.56 -39.35 -37.26
N ILE A 363 -32.37 -38.56 -38.32
CA ILE A 363 -33.25 -38.60 -39.49
C ILE A 363 -33.28 -39.99 -40.12
N GLN A 364 -32.13 -40.66 -40.22
CA GLN A 364 -32.05 -42.03 -40.73
C GLN A 364 -32.78 -43.03 -39.82
N VAL A 365 -32.66 -42.90 -38.50
CA VAL A 365 -33.38 -43.76 -37.54
C VAL A 365 -34.89 -43.53 -37.63
N LEU A 366 -35.35 -42.29 -37.69
CA LEU A 366 -36.77 -41.97 -37.85
C LEU A 366 -37.34 -42.61 -39.12
N LYS A 367 -36.61 -42.55 -40.24
CA LYS A 367 -36.99 -43.22 -41.47
C LYS A 367 -37.06 -44.74 -41.33
N ALA A 368 -36.09 -45.35 -40.65
CA ALA A 368 -36.11 -46.78 -40.37
C ALA A 368 -37.30 -47.19 -39.47
N MET A 369 -37.71 -46.33 -38.53
CA MET A 369 -38.89 -46.56 -37.70
C MET A 369 -40.19 -46.46 -38.50
N GLU A 370 -40.27 -45.52 -39.45
CA GLU A 370 -41.41 -45.44 -40.38
C GLU A 370 -41.51 -46.70 -41.25
N ASP A 371 -40.39 -47.16 -41.81
CA ASP A 371 -40.33 -48.42 -42.57
C ASP A 371 -40.72 -49.62 -41.69
N LEU A 372 -40.24 -49.67 -40.44
CA LEU A 372 -40.61 -50.71 -39.48
C LEU A 372 -42.11 -50.73 -39.18
N ASN A 373 -42.73 -49.56 -38.98
CA ASN A 373 -44.16 -49.45 -38.72
C ASN A 373 -44.98 -50.05 -39.88
N ILE A 374 -44.58 -49.77 -41.13
CA ILE A 374 -45.20 -50.34 -42.33
C ILE A 374 -45.04 -51.87 -42.33
N THR A 375 -43.85 -52.39 -42.02
CA THR A 375 -43.62 -53.84 -42.00
C THR A 375 -44.38 -54.57 -40.90
N VAL A 376 -44.50 -53.99 -39.71
CA VAL A 376 -45.29 -54.54 -38.59
C VAL A 376 -46.76 -54.63 -38.96
N ALA A 377 -47.32 -53.57 -39.58
CA ALA A 377 -48.68 -53.59 -40.09
C ALA A 377 -48.89 -54.67 -41.17
N GLU A 378 -47.90 -54.88 -42.05
CA GLU A 378 -47.95 -55.95 -43.05
C GLU A 378 -47.92 -57.35 -42.43
N VAL A 379 -47.07 -57.59 -41.42
CA VAL A 379 -46.99 -58.87 -40.70
C VAL A 379 -48.31 -59.19 -40.00
N SER A 380 -48.91 -58.21 -39.31
CA SER A 380 -50.22 -58.38 -38.67
C SER A 380 -51.30 -58.77 -39.69
N ARG A 381 -51.38 -58.04 -40.81
CA ARG A 381 -52.33 -58.35 -41.90
C ARG A 381 -52.10 -59.75 -42.48
N ARG A 382 -50.85 -60.19 -42.64
CA ARG A 382 -50.53 -61.54 -43.12
C ARG A 382 -50.93 -62.61 -42.11
N ALA A 383 -50.77 -62.36 -40.82
CA ALA A 383 -51.20 -63.27 -39.77
C ALA A 383 -52.73 -63.46 -39.79
N GLU A 384 -53.51 -62.39 -39.95
CA GLU A 384 -54.96 -62.47 -40.16
C GLU A 384 -55.34 -63.30 -41.39
N GLN A 385 -54.62 -63.12 -42.52
CA GLN A 385 -54.84 -63.91 -43.73
C GLN A 385 -54.55 -65.41 -43.52
N VAL A 386 -53.48 -65.74 -42.78
CA VAL A 386 -53.15 -67.13 -42.42
C VAL A 386 -54.23 -67.73 -41.53
N SER A 387 -54.72 -66.99 -40.53
CA SER A 387 -55.81 -67.42 -39.66
C SER A 387 -57.10 -67.71 -40.44
N GLY A 388 -57.44 -66.85 -41.40
CA GLY A 388 -58.58 -67.07 -42.31
C GLY A 388 -58.41 -68.32 -43.18
N ALA A 389 -57.23 -68.51 -43.78
CA ALA A 389 -56.94 -69.69 -44.59
C ALA A 389 -56.94 -70.99 -43.76
N ALA A 390 -56.43 -70.95 -42.53
CA ALA A 390 -56.46 -72.06 -41.59
C ALA A 390 -57.90 -72.43 -41.22
N THR A 391 -58.75 -71.44 -40.93
CA THR A 391 -60.18 -71.67 -40.66
C THR A 391 -60.86 -72.38 -41.83
N GLN A 392 -60.61 -71.95 -43.07
CA GLN A 392 -61.15 -72.61 -44.26
C GLN A 392 -60.61 -74.03 -44.45
N ALA A 393 -59.32 -74.26 -44.19
CA ALA A 393 -58.74 -75.59 -44.24
C ALA A 393 -59.36 -76.54 -43.19
N ASN A 394 -59.71 -76.03 -42.01
CA ASN A 394 -60.40 -76.82 -40.98
C ASN A 394 -61.79 -77.27 -41.44
N GLU A 395 -62.52 -76.40 -42.15
CA GLU A 395 -63.80 -76.76 -42.77
C GLU A 395 -63.64 -77.87 -43.81
N PHE A 396 -62.62 -77.80 -44.66
CA PHE A 396 -62.31 -78.88 -45.61
C PHE A 396 -61.95 -80.19 -44.92
N ALA A 397 -61.16 -80.15 -43.84
CA ALA A 397 -60.83 -81.34 -43.06
C ALA A 397 -62.08 -81.97 -42.44
N LYS A 398 -62.96 -81.17 -41.82
CA LYS A 398 -64.25 -81.63 -41.28
C LYS A 398 -65.14 -82.23 -42.35
N SER A 399 -65.24 -81.60 -43.52
CA SER A 399 -65.98 -82.15 -44.66
C SER A 399 -65.37 -83.45 -45.16
N GLY A 400 -64.04 -83.58 -45.13
CA GLY A 400 -63.31 -84.81 -45.46
C GLY A 400 -63.63 -85.95 -44.51
N VAL A 401 -63.68 -85.69 -43.20
CA VAL A 401 -64.11 -86.67 -42.19
C VAL A 401 -65.53 -87.15 -42.47
N GLU A 402 -66.48 -86.25 -42.73
CA GLU A 402 -67.88 -86.64 -42.99
C GLU A 402 -68.02 -87.45 -44.29
N LEU A 403 -67.27 -87.12 -45.34
CA LEU A 403 -67.28 -87.90 -46.58
C LEU A 403 -66.68 -89.29 -46.37
N ALA A 404 -65.56 -89.40 -45.65
CA ALA A 404 -64.92 -90.67 -45.34
C ALA A 404 -65.81 -91.57 -44.47
N LYS A 405 -66.52 -91.03 -43.47
CA LYS A 405 -67.53 -91.78 -42.68
C LYS A 405 -68.67 -92.31 -43.54
N ARG A 406 -69.16 -91.52 -44.50
CA ARG A 406 -70.19 -91.98 -45.44
C ARG A 406 -69.68 -93.13 -46.32
N SER A 407 -68.43 -93.05 -46.78
CA SER A 407 -67.78 -94.14 -47.51
C SER A 407 -67.58 -95.39 -46.66
N GLU A 408 -67.22 -95.25 -45.38
CA GLU A 408 -67.08 -96.35 -44.44
C GLU A 408 -68.42 -97.07 -44.22
N SER A 409 -69.50 -96.31 -44.03
CA SER A 409 -70.85 -96.88 -43.95
C SER A 409 -71.21 -97.66 -45.21
N ALA A 410 -70.94 -97.12 -46.40
CA ALA A 410 -71.22 -97.81 -47.66
C ALA A 410 -70.38 -99.08 -47.85
N MET A 411 -69.13 -99.10 -47.39
CA MET A 411 -68.29 -100.30 -47.41
C MET A 411 -68.79 -101.37 -46.45
N ASN A 412 -69.27 -100.99 -45.27
CA ASN A 412 -69.92 -101.91 -44.34
C ASN A 412 -71.19 -102.54 -44.94
N ASP A 413 -72.00 -101.75 -45.66
CA ASP A 413 -73.17 -102.28 -46.37
C ASP A 413 -72.79 -103.28 -47.48
N ILE A 414 -71.69 -103.02 -48.20
CA ILE A 414 -71.13 -103.94 -49.20
C ILE A 414 -70.57 -105.20 -48.53
N GLN A 415 -69.91 -105.09 -47.39
CA GLN A 415 -69.40 -106.23 -46.62
C GLN A 415 -70.55 -107.16 -46.20
N GLN A 416 -71.65 -106.58 -45.71
CA GLN A 416 -72.85 -107.33 -45.35
C GLN A 416 -73.45 -108.02 -46.59
N SER A 417 -73.61 -107.28 -47.69
CA SER A 417 -74.14 -107.83 -48.95
C SER A 417 -73.27 -108.98 -49.49
N THR A 418 -71.95 -108.87 -49.37
CA THR A 418 -70.99 -109.90 -49.81
C THR A 418 -71.12 -111.16 -48.93
N THR A 419 -71.30 -110.98 -47.62
CA THR A 419 -71.52 -112.07 -46.67
C THR A 419 -72.85 -112.79 -46.92
N ASP A 420 -73.91 -112.04 -47.24
CA ASP A 420 -75.21 -112.61 -47.59
C ASP A 420 -75.12 -113.45 -48.87
N VAL A 421 -74.42 -112.96 -49.90
CA VAL A 421 -74.22 -113.71 -51.16
C VAL A 421 -73.35 -114.95 -50.95
N ASP A 422 -72.29 -114.88 -50.15
CA ASP A 422 -71.49 -116.06 -49.77
C ASP A 422 -72.36 -117.16 -49.12
N THR A 423 -73.27 -116.76 -48.22
CA THR A 423 -74.23 -117.68 -47.58
C THR A 423 -75.17 -118.32 -48.60
N ILE A 424 -75.76 -117.53 -49.50
CA ILE A 424 -76.65 -118.04 -50.55
C ILE A 424 -75.92 -119.01 -51.48
N VAL A 425 -74.67 -118.72 -51.85
CA VAL A 425 -73.88 -119.60 -52.73
C VAL A 425 -73.55 -120.92 -52.03
N LYS A 426 -73.26 -120.91 -50.73
CA LYS A 426 -73.07 -122.13 -49.93
C LYS A 426 -74.34 -122.98 -49.88
N ASP A 427 -75.49 -122.35 -49.67
CA ASP A 427 -76.79 -123.03 -49.66
C ASP A 427 -77.11 -123.67 -51.03
N ILE A 428 -76.87 -122.95 -52.14
CA ILE A 428 -77.03 -123.50 -53.49
C ILE A 428 -76.12 -124.72 -53.68
N ASN A 429 -74.85 -124.64 -53.27
CA ASN A 429 -73.91 -125.75 -53.42
C ASN A 429 -74.37 -126.99 -52.62
N GLN A 430 -74.89 -126.79 -51.40
CA GLN A 430 -75.47 -127.86 -50.59
C GLN A 430 -76.73 -128.46 -51.24
N GLN A 431 -77.62 -127.64 -51.80
CA GLN A 431 -78.79 -128.13 -52.53
C GLN A 431 -78.39 -128.94 -53.77
N MET A 432 -77.36 -128.51 -54.49
CA MET A 432 -76.84 -129.24 -55.65
C MET A 432 -76.27 -130.62 -55.26
N ASP A 433 -75.61 -130.73 -54.10
CA ASP A 433 -75.16 -132.01 -53.56
C ASP A 433 -76.34 -132.96 -53.25
N GLU A 434 -77.42 -132.44 -52.65
CA GLU A 434 -78.64 -133.23 -52.38
C GLU A 434 -79.33 -133.67 -53.68
N ILE A 435 -79.48 -132.78 -54.65
CA ILE A 435 -80.04 -133.13 -55.97
C ILE A 435 -79.14 -134.19 -56.63
N GLY A 436 -77.82 -134.07 -56.53
CA GLY A 436 -76.87 -135.06 -57.05
C GLY A 436 -77.02 -136.45 -56.42
N LYS A 437 -77.45 -136.56 -55.16
CA LYS A 437 -77.80 -137.85 -54.53
C LYS A 437 -79.09 -138.42 -55.11
N ILE A 438 -80.11 -137.59 -55.32
CA ILE A 438 -81.39 -138.00 -55.91
C ILE A 438 -81.19 -138.49 -57.35
N VAL A 439 -80.41 -137.78 -58.16
CA VAL A 439 -80.15 -138.14 -59.55
C VAL A 439 -79.38 -139.45 -59.66
N ARG A 440 -78.44 -139.72 -58.75
CA ARG A 440 -77.78 -141.03 -58.63
C ARG A 440 -78.78 -142.15 -58.32
N LEU A 441 -79.68 -141.92 -57.36
CA LEU A 441 -80.75 -142.88 -57.05
C LEU A 441 -81.65 -143.13 -58.27
N ILE A 442 -82.01 -142.10 -59.05
CA ILE A 442 -82.79 -142.25 -60.29
C ILE A 442 -82.02 -143.09 -61.31
N SER A 443 -80.70 -142.86 -61.48
CA SER A 443 -79.85 -143.66 -62.36
C SER A 443 -79.78 -145.13 -61.91
N ASP A 444 -79.69 -145.38 -60.60
CA ASP A 444 -79.72 -146.73 -60.03
C ASP A 444 -81.07 -147.42 -60.24
N ILE A 445 -82.19 -146.71 -60.03
CA ILE A 445 -83.53 -147.21 -60.30
C ILE A 445 -83.67 -147.53 -61.80
N ALA A 446 -83.23 -146.63 -62.68
CA ALA A 446 -83.27 -146.83 -64.13
C ALA A 446 -82.46 -148.07 -64.54
N ASN A 447 -81.27 -148.29 -63.95
CA ASN A 447 -80.49 -149.50 -64.16
C ASN A 447 -81.22 -150.76 -63.67
N GLN A 448 -81.85 -150.71 -62.49
CA GLN A 448 -82.66 -151.81 -61.97
C GLN A 448 -83.89 -152.10 -62.84
N THR A 449 -84.61 -151.07 -63.28
CA THR A 449 -85.76 -151.19 -64.17
C THR A 449 -85.35 -151.75 -65.53
N ASN A 450 -84.21 -151.33 -66.08
CA ASN A 450 -83.66 -151.88 -67.31
C ASN A 450 -83.34 -153.38 -67.17
N LEU A 451 -82.80 -153.82 -66.02
CA LEU A 451 -82.54 -155.23 -65.73
C LEU A 451 -83.84 -156.03 -65.53
N LEU A 452 -84.82 -155.48 -64.82
CA LEU A 452 -86.15 -156.10 -64.64
C LEU A 452 -86.89 -156.25 -65.97
N ALA A 453 -86.86 -155.21 -66.80
CA ALA A 453 -87.45 -155.20 -68.12
C ALA A 453 -86.75 -156.19 -69.06
N LEU A 454 -85.42 -156.29 -68.97
CA LEU A 454 -84.66 -157.31 -69.71
C LEU A 454 -85.05 -158.73 -69.29
N ASN A 455 -85.16 -159.00 -68.00
CA ASN A 455 -85.61 -160.29 -67.48
C ASN A 455 -87.04 -160.62 -67.92
N ALA A 456 -87.96 -159.63 -67.88
CA ALA A 456 -89.32 -159.78 -68.35
C ALA A 456 -89.39 -160.03 -69.87
N ALA A 457 -88.56 -159.35 -70.67
CA ALA A 457 -88.48 -159.56 -72.11
C ALA A 457 -87.95 -160.97 -72.45
N ILE A 458 -86.98 -161.48 -71.69
CA ILE A 458 -86.47 -162.85 -71.82
C ILE A 458 -87.57 -163.87 -71.51
N GLU A 459 -88.30 -163.71 -70.41
CA GLU A 459 -89.34 -164.67 -70.02
C GLU A 459 -90.58 -164.60 -70.94
N ALA A 460 -90.91 -163.41 -71.45
CA ALA A 460 -91.92 -163.23 -72.49
C ALA A 460 -91.53 -163.89 -73.82
N ALA A 461 -90.25 -163.84 -74.21
CA ALA A 461 -89.75 -164.59 -75.38
C ALA A 461 -89.81 -166.11 -75.14
N ARG A 462 -89.65 -166.56 -73.89
CA ARG A 462 -89.70 -167.97 -73.47
C ARG A 462 -91.11 -168.56 -73.54
N ALA A 463 -92.14 -167.75 -73.32
CA ALA A 463 -93.55 -168.13 -73.42
C ALA A 463 -94.09 -168.22 -74.88
N GLY A 464 -93.25 -167.99 -75.90
CA GLY A 464 -93.60 -168.15 -77.30
C GLY A 464 -94.72 -167.21 -77.77
N GLU A 465 -95.66 -167.73 -78.60
CA GLU A 465 -96.78 -166.94 -79.16
C GLU A 465 -97.66 -166.26 -78.10
N ALA A 466 -97.82 -166.85 -76.91
CA ALA A 466 -98.62 -166.27 -75.82
C ALA A 466 -97.93 -165.08 -75.12
N GLY A 467 -96.61 -164.96 -75.22
CA GLY A 467 -95.81 -163.91 -74.57
C GLY A 467 -95.53 -162.68 -75.44
N ARG A 468 -95.90 -162.68 -76.73
CA ARG A 468 -95.60 -161.60 -77.69
C ARG A 468 -96.01 -160.21 -77.23
N GLY A 469 -97.22 -160.07 -76.67
CA GLY A 469 -97.71 -158.78 -76.16
C GLY A 469 -96.90 -158.28 -74.96
N PHE A 470 -96.50 -159.19 -74.06
CA PHE A 470 -95.66 -158.86 -72.91
C PHE A 470 -94.22 -158.51 -73.31
N ALA A 471 -93.67 -159.16 -74.35
CA ALA A 471 -92.33 -158.86 -74.85
C ALA A 471 -92.22 -157.44 -75.42
N VAL A 472 -93.27 -156.95 -76.10
CA VAL A 472 -93.33 -155.57 -76.60
C VAL A 472 -93.33 -154.58 -75.45
N VAL A 473 -94.17 -154.79 -74.43
CA VAL A 473 -94.21 -153.92 -73.24
C VAL A 473 -92.87 -153.94 -72.49
N ALA A 474 -92.25 -155.11 -72.32
CA ALA A 474 -90.95 -155.22 -71.67
C ALA A 474 -89.82 -154.52 -72.46
N SER A 475 -89.85 -154.58 -73.80
CA SER A 475 -88.92 -153.82 -74.64
C SER A 475 -89.13 -152.31 -74.51
N GLU A 476 -90.38 -151.85 -74.43
CA GLU A 476 -90.71 -150.43 -74.23
C GLU A 476 -90.23 -149.93 -72.86
N VAL A 477 -90.49 -150.70 -71.79
CA VAL A 477 -90.00 -150.37 -70.43
C VAL A 477 -88.47 -150.36 -70.36
N LYS A 478 -87.80 -151.28 -71.09
CA LYS A 478 -86.34 -151.30 -71.20
C LYS A 478 -85.83 -150.02 -71.87
N SER A 479 -86.42 -149.62 -72.99
CA SER A 479 -86.06 -148.37 -73.68
C SER A 479 -86.26 -147.16 -72.76
N LEU A 480 -87.42 -147.07 -72.09
CA LEU A 480 -87.74 -145.98 -71.17
C LEU A 480 -86.76 -145.91 -69.99
N ALA A 481 -86.29 -147.06 -69.50
CA ALA A 481 -85.27 -147.14 -68.46
C ALA A 481 -83.88 -146.71 -68.96
N GLN A 482 -83.51 -147.04 -70.21
CA GLN A 482 -82.27 -146.53 -70.82
C GLN A 482 -82.33 -145.00 -71.03
N ASP A 483 -83.46 -144.47 -71.50
CA ASP A 483 -83.68 -143.03 -71.66
C ASP A 483 -83.67 -142.29 -70.32
N SER A 484 -84.26 -142.89 -69.27
CA SER A 484 -84.22 -142.36 -67.91
C SER A 484 -82.79 -142.30 -67.35
N ARG A 485 -81.98 -143.33 -67.63
CA ARG A 485 -80.56 -143.34 -67.25
C ARG A 485 -79.77 -142.27 -67.99
N GLN A 486 -79.93 -142.16 -69.30
CA GLN A 486 -79.26 -141.13 -70.10
C GLN A 486 -79.65 -139.72 -69.64
N SER A 487 -80.93 -139.51 -69.29
CA SER A 487 -81.40 -138.25 -68.73
C SER A 487 -80.78 -137.96 -67.37
N ALA A 488 -80.66 -138.96 -66.49
CA ALA A 488 -79.98 -138.83 -65.20
C ALA A 488 -78.48 -138.51 -65.35
N GLU A 489 -77.79 -139.09 -66.34
CA GLU A 489 -76.40 -138.74 -66.68
C GLU A 489 -76.29 -137.27 -67.14
N ASN A 490 -77.16 -136.83 -68.05
CA ASN A 490 -77.18 -135.43 -68.50
C ASN A 490 -77.44 -134.43 -67.35
N ILE A 491 -78.32 -134.79 -66.40
CA ILE A 491 -78.56 -133.97 -65.20
C ILE A 491 -77.33 -133.99 -64.28
N THR A 492 -76.63 -135.12 -64.16
CA THR A 492 -75.40 -135.22 -63.37
C THR A 492 -74.32 -134.28 -63.91
N ASP A 493 -74.15 -134.19 -65.22
CA ASP A 493 -73.22 -133.24 -65.86
C ASP A 493 -73.63 -131.79 -65.59
N MET A 494 -74.93 -131.49 -65.65
CA MET A 494 -75.47 -130.15 -65.36
C MET A 494 -75.24 -129.74 -63.90
N ILE A 495 -75.46 -130.65 -62.94
CA ILE A 495 -75.19 -130.43 -61.52
C ILE A 495 -73.69 -130.18 -61.30
N THR A 496 -72.83 -130.99 -61.91
CA THR A 496 -71.37 -130.81 -61.80
C THR A 496 -70.94 -129.45 -62.34
N ASN A 497 -71.51 -128.99 -63.46
CA ASN A 497 -71.27 -127.65 -64.01
C ASN A 497 -71.76 -126.53 -63.07
N LEU A 498 -72.94 -126.69 -62.48
CA LEU A 498 -73.49 -125.72 -61.53
C LEU A 498 -72.67 -125.66 -60.24
N GLN A 499 -72.17 -126.79 -59.75
CA GLN A 499 -71.25 -126.85 -58.60
C GLN A 499 -69.91 -126.16 -58.89
N ASP A 500 -69.34 -126.35 -60.08
CA ASP A 500 -68.12 -125.64 -60.49
C ASP A 500 -68.36 -124.11 -60.56
N LYS A 501 -69.50 -123.68 -61.12
CA LYS A 501 -69.89 -122.26 -61.14
C LYS A 501 -70.13 -121.70 -59.75
N ALA A 502 -70.77 -122.45 -58.86
CA ALA A 502 -70.98 -122.05 -57.47
C ALA A 502 -69.65 -121.90 -56.72
N ARG A 503 -68.69 -122.81 -56.92
CA ARG A 503 -67.32 -122.68 -56.36
C ARG A 503 -66.63 -121.41 -56.86
N LYS A 504 -66.65 -121.15 -58.17
CA LYS A 504 -66.09 -119.93 -58.75
C LYS A 504 -66.76 -118.65 -58.20
N ALA A 505 -68.07 -118.67 -58.00
CA ALA A 505 -68.80 -117.55 -57.39
C ALA A 505 -68.39 -117.34 -55.93
N ASN A 506 -68.23 -118.41 -55.15
CA ASN A 506 -67.74 -118.35 -53.78
C ASN A 506 -66.31 -117.78 -53.72
N ASP A 507 -65.39 -118.28 -54.56
CA ASP A 507 -64.03 -117.74 -54.65
C ASP A 507 -64.05 -116.24 -54.99
N ALA A 508 -64.90 -115.81 -55.93
CA ALA A 508 -65.05 -114.39 -56.26
C ALA A 508 -65.60 -113.56 -55.08
N MET A 509 -66.55 -114.09 -54.31
CA MET A 509 -67.08 -113.42 -53.11
C MET A 509 -66.04 -113.32 -51.99
N LYS A 510 -65.19 -114.34 -51.83
CA LYS A 510 -64.07 -114.27 -50.89
C LYS A 510 -63.09 -113.14 -51.26
N HIS A 511 -62.71 -113.03 -52.53
CA HIS A 511 -61.85 -111.93 -53.00
C HIS A 511 -62.55 -110.56 -52.85
N ALA A 512 -63.87 -110.49 -53.07
CA ALA A 512 -64.63 -109.27 -52.85
C ALA A 512 -64.63 -108.86 -51.36
N GLY A 513 -64.79 -109.81 -50.44
CA GLY A 513 -64.70 -109.57 -49.00
C GLY A 513 -63.32 -109.06 -48.58
N GLU A 514 -62.24 -109.70 -49.06
CA GLU A 514 -60.86 -109.25 -48.81
C GLU A 514 -60.61 -107.82 -49.35
N ALA A 515 -61.19 -107.47 -50.51
CA ALA A 515 -61.09 -106.14 -51.09
C ALA A 515 -61.87 -105.08 -50.27
N VAL A 516 -63.03 -105.42 -49.73
CA VAL A 516 -63.84 -104.54 -48.88
C VAL A 516 -63.15 -104.32 -47.52
N ASP A 517 -62.60 -105.37 -46.90
CA ASP A 517 -61.81 -105.25 -45.66
C ASP A 517 -60.60 -104.34 -45.84
N THR A 518 -59.91 -104.45 -46.99
CA THR A 518 -58.83 -103.54 -47.37
C THR A 518 -59.33 -102.11 -47.54
N GLY A 519 -60.49 -101.93 -48.17
CA GLY A 519 -61.14 -100.62 -48.34
C GLY A 519 -61.51 -99.96 -47.00
N ASN A 520 -62.08 -100.73 -46.08
CA ASN A 520 -62.39 -100.29 -44.71
C ASN A 520 -61.13 -99.84 -43.96
N SER A 521 -60.04 -100.61 -44.07
CA SER A 521 -58.76 -100.26 -43.44
C SER A 521 -58.19 -98.94 -43.99
N ALA A 522 -58.25 -98.74 -45.31
CA ALA A 522 -57.81 -97.50 -45.96
C ALA A 522 -58.68 -96.28 -45.55
N LEU A 523 -59.98 -96.48 -45.35
CA LEU A 523 -60.88 -95.43 -44.87
C LEU A 523 -60.59 -95.04 -43.42
N ALA A 524 -60.29 -96.00 -42.56
CA ALA A 524 -59.88 -95.73 -41.18
C ALA A 524 -58.58 -94.90 -41.11
N GLU A 525 -57.59 -95.22 -41.95
CA GLU A 525 -56.35 -94.44 -42.07
C GLU A 525 -56.62 -93.02 -42.61
N THR A 526 -57.54 -92.89 -43.57
CA THR A 526 -57.97 -91.60 -44.12
C THR A 526 -58.63 -90.72 -43.06
N LEU A 527 -59.50 -91.30 -42.22
CA LEU A 527 -60.13 -90.61 -41.08
C LEU A 527 -59.08 -90.15 -40.06
N GLY A 528 -58.09 -91.00 -39.74
CA GLY A 528 -56.97 -90.64 -38.89
C GLY A 528 -56.17 -89.45 -39.44
N SER A 529 -55.90 -89.45 -40.74
CA SER A 529 -55.18 -88.37 -41.43
C SER A 529 -55.95 -87.04 -41.36
N PHE A 530 -57.26 -87.03 -41.63
CA PHE A 530 -58.06 -85.81 -41.54
C PHE A 530 -58.13 -85.25 -40.11
N ASN A 531 -58.20 -86.10 -39.09
CA ASN A 531 -58.18 -85.64 -37.70
C ASN A 531 -56.83 -85.00 -37.34
N GLN A 532 -55.70 -85.58 -37.79
CA GLN A 532 -54.38 -84.96 -37.60
C GLN A 532 -54.27 -83.61 -38.32
N ILE A 533 -54.80 -83.50 -39.53
CA ILE A 533 -54.87 -82.24 -40.28
C ILE A 533 -55.66 -81.19 -39.48
N ALA A 534 -56.82 -81.54 -38.92
CA ALA A 534 -57.62 -80.62 -38.11
C ALA A 534 -56.85 -80.11 -36.88
N ILE A 535 -56.16 -80.99 -36.15
CA ILE A 535 -55.32 -80.61 -35.00
C ILE A 535 -54.20 -79.65 -35.42
N ALA A 536 -53.49 -79.96 -36.52
CA ALA A 536 -52.41 -79.11 -37.02
C ALA A 536 -52.92 -77.72 -37.46
N ILE A 537 -54.13 -77.65 -38.02
CA ILE A 537 -54.75 -76.38 -38.43
C ILE A 537 -55.18 -75.53 -37.23
N GLU A 538 -55.68 -76.14 -36.16
CA GLU A 538 -55.98 -75.44 -34.91
C GLU A 538 -54.71 -74.82 -34.31
N GLU A 539 -53.58 -75.53 -34.36
CA GLU A 539 -52.27 -75.01 -33.94
C GLU A 539 -51.81 -73.82 -34.82
N ILE A 540 -51.95 -73.91 -36.14
CA ILE A 540 -51.64 -72.81 -37.07
C ILE A 540 -52.49 -71.56 -36.75
N THR A 541 -53.78 -71.76 -36.46
CA THR A 541 -54.70 -70.66 -36.12
C THR A 541 -54.27 -69.96 -34.83
N ARG A 542 -53.83 -70.73 -33.83
CA ARG A 542 -53.30 -70.20 -32.58
C ARG A 542 -52.03 -69.38 -32.82
N ASN A 543 -51.06 -69.95 -33.54
CA ASN A 543 -49.80 -69.28 -33.86
C ASN A 543 -50.02 -67.98 -34.65
N ALA A 544 -50.98 -67.97 -35.58
CA ALA A 544 -51.33 -66.76 -36.31
C ALA A 544 -51.91 -65.67 -35.39
N THR A 545 -52.72 -66.05 -34.41
CA THR A 545 -53.26 -65.11 -33.41
C THR A 545 -52.16 -64.54 -32.51
N ASP A 546 -51.22 -65.38 -32.08
CA ASP A 546 -50.08 -64.97 -31.27
C ASP A 546 -49.17 -63.99 -32.05
N VAL A 547 -48.90 -64.25 -33.34
CA VAL A 547 -48.15 -63.34 -34.21
C VAL A 547 -48.86 -61.98 -34.39
N ALA A 548 -50.19 -61.98 -34.55
CA ALA A 548 -50.96 -60.75 -34.63
C ALA A 548 -50.84 -59.93 -33.33
N SER A 549 -51.00 -60.57 -32.17
CA SER A 549 -50.84 -59.92 -30.86
C SER A 549 -49.43 -59.36 -30.67
N SER A 550 -48.38 -60.11 -31.00
CA SER A 550 -47.00 -59.61 -30.90
C SER A 550 -46.72 -58.47 -31.89
N SER A 551 -47.41 -58.42 -33.03
CA SER A 551 -47.30 -57.32 -33.98
C SER A 551 -47.92 -56.03 -33.42
N GLU A 552 -49.03 -56.11 -32.69
CA GLU A 552 -49.62 -54.96 -31.99
C GLU A 552 -48.67 -54.40 -30.91
N GLU A 553 -48.03 -55.27 -30.13
CA GLU A 553 -47.03 -54.88 -29.13
C GLU A 553 -45.78 -54.25 -29.77
N GLN A 554 -45.34 -54.77 -30.92
CA GLN A 554 -44.26 -54.17 -31.71
C GLN A 554 -44.64 -52.77 -32.23
N ALA A 555 -45.88 -52.56 -32.67
CA ALA A 555 -46.34 -51.26 -33.13
C ALA A 555 -46.25 -50.21 -32.00
N ALA A 556 -46.71 -50.54 -30.80
CA ALA A 556 -46.57 -49.66 -29.63
C ALA A 556 -45.10 -49.36 -29.30
N SER A 557 -44.22 -50.37 -29.40
CA SER A 557 -42.79 -50.19 -29.18
C SER A 557 -42.15 -49.26 -30.22
N VAL A 558 -42.58 -49.35 -31.49
CA VAL A 558 -42.10 -48.46 -32.57
C VAL A 558 -42.52 -47.01 -32.30
N GLU A 559 -43.75 -46.77 -31.83
CA GLU A 559 -44.20 -45.43 -31.43
C GLU A 559 -43.37 -44.86 -30.27
N GLU A 560 -43.09 -45.66 -29.24
CA GLU A 560 -42.27 -45.26 -28.08
C GLU A 560 -40.83 -44.92 -28.48
N VAL A 561 -40.22 -45.75 -29.33
CA VAL A 561 -38.87 -45.48 -29.85
C VAL A 561 -38.86 -44.22 -30.70
N THR A 562 -39.89 -44.00 -31.52
CA THR A 562 -40.02 -42.78 -32.33
C THR A 562 -40.13 -41.53 -31.44
N ALA A 563 -40.91 -41.59 -30.36
CA ALA A 563 -40.99 -40.49 -29.39
C ALA A 563 -39.65 -40.22 -28.72
N SER A 564 -38.94 -41.28 -28.30
CA SER A 564 -37.61 -41.17 -27.68
C SER A 564 -36.57 -40.56 -28.62
N ILE A 565 -36.59 -40.94 -29.90
CA ILE A 565 -35.67 -40.39 -30.90
C ILE A 565 -35.93 -38.90 -31.17
N ASN A 566 -37.19 -38.45 -31.14
CA ASN A 566 -37.50 -37.02 -31.23
C ASN A 566 -36.96 -36.23 -30.02
N GLU A 567 -36.98 -36.80 -28.81
CA GLU A 567 -36.36 -36.18 -27.64
C GLU A 567 -34.83 -36.09 -27.80
N VAL A 568 -34.20 -37.15 -28.32
CA VAL A 568 -32.77 -37.15 -28.66
C VAL A 568 -32.44 -36.08 -29.71
N SER A 569 -33.31 -35.86 -30.71
CA SER A 569 -33.15 -34.76 -31.69
C SER A 569 -33.10 -33.40 -31.01
N SER A 570 -34.04 -33.13 -30.10
CA SER A 570 -34.05 -31.89 -29.34
C SER A 570 -32.79 -31.71 -28.50
N LEU A 571 -32.26 -32.78 -27.91
CA LEU A 571 -31.01 -32.74 -27.14
C LEU A 571 -29.82 -32.42 -28.05
N VAL A 572 -29.70 -33.07 -29.21
CA VAL A 572 -28.61 -32.82 -30.17
C VAL A 572 -28.64 -31.38 -30.70
N GLN A 573 -29.82 -30.84 -30.98
CA GLN A 573 -29.99 -29.43 -31.37
C GLN A 573 -29.55 -28.47 -30.24
N ASN A 574 -29.93 -28.75 -28.99
CA ASN A 574 -29.49 -27.96 -27.85
C ASN A 574 -27.97 -28.05 -27.65
N THR A 575 -27.36 -29.22 -27.79
CA THR A 575 -25.89 -29.39 -27.74
C THR A 575 -25.20 -28.58 -28.85
N SER A 576 -25.75 -28.55 -30.06
CA SER A 576 -25.20 -27.71 -31.15
C SER A 576 -25.26 -26.23 -30.80
N LYS A 577 -26.35 -25.78 -30.18
CA LYS A 577 -26.49 -24.40 -29.70
C LYS A 577 -25.51 -24.09 -28.56
N GLU A 578 -25.40 -24.95 -27.57
CA GLU A 578 -24.46 -24.80 -26.45
C GLU A 578 -23.01 -24.76 -26.93
N ALA A 579 -22.66 -25.55 -27.95
CA ALA A 579 -21.38 -25.43 -28.62
C ALA A 579 -21.21 -24.06 -29.28
N GLY A 580 -22.24 -23.53 -29.96
CA GLY A 580 -22.21 -22.17 -30.48
C GLY A 580 -21.94 -21.10 -29.39
N ASP A 581 -22.62 -21.20 -28.25
CA ASP A 581 -22.46 -20.29 -27.12
C ASP A 581 -21.05 -20.42 -26.48
N ALA A 582 -20.53 -21.64 -26.36
CA ALA A 582 -19.18 -21.90 -25.85
C ALA A 582 -18.09 -21.34 -26.78
N ALA A 583 -18.30 -21.40 -28.11
CA ALA A 583 -17.37 -20.82 -29.07
C ALA A 583 -17.30 -19.30 -28.90
N ALA A 584 -18.45 -18.62 -28.79
CA ALA A 584 -18.51 -17.18 -28.57
C ALA A 584 -17.82 -16.77 -27.24
N ALA A 585 -18.09 -17.51 -26.16
CA ALA A 585 -17.43 -17.26 -24.87
C ALA A 585 -15.90 -17.46 -24.94
N THR A 586 -15.44 -18.42 -25.74
CA THR A 586 -14.02 -18.67 -25.95
C THR A 586 -13.35 -17.57 -26.78
N GLU A 587 -14.04 -17.01 -27.77
CA GLU A 587 -13.58 -15.83 -28.51
C GLU A 587 -13.46 -14.61 -27.60
N GLU A 588 -14.45 -14.36 -26.73
CA GLU A 588 -14.40 -13.28 -25.74
C GLU A 588 -13.28 -13.47 -24.70
N ALA A 589 -13.08 -14.71 -24.23
CA ALA A 589 -11.97 -15.04 -23.34
C ALA A 589 -10.63 -14.79 -24.03
N SER A 590 -10.48 -15.18 -25.30
CA SER A 590 -9.26 -14.95 -26.08
C SER A 590 -8.95 -13.45 -26.22
N ALA A 591 -9.97 -12.63 -26.48
CA ALA A 591 -9.82 -11.17 -26.53
C ALA A 591 -9.40 -10.59 -25.17
N SER A 592 -9.97 -11.09 -24.07
CA SER A 592 -9.62 -10.66 -22.71
C SER A 592 -8.18 -11.03 -22.35
N ILE A 593 -7.71 -12.21 -22.76
CA ILE A 593 -6.34 -12.67 -22.55
C ILE A 593 -5.33 -11.80 -23.30
N ASP A 594 -5.64 -11.39 -24.54
CA ASP A 594 -4.80 -10.46 -25.30
C ASP A 594 -4.69 -9.09 -24.61
N GLU A 595 -5.77 -8.61 -24.00
CA GLU A 595 -5.77 -7.37 -23.22
C GLU A 595 -4.95 -7.50 -21.93
N ILE A 596 -5.08 -8.61 -21.20
CA ILE A 596 -4.25 -8.90 -20.02
C ILE A 596 -2.77 -8.99 -20.42
N SER A 597 -2.45 -9.63 -21.55
CA SER A 597 -1.08 -9.73 -22.07
C SER A 597 -0.47 -8.35 -22.29
N LYS A 598 -1.21 -7.41 -22.90
CA LYS A 598 -0.78 -6.01 -23.05
C LYS A 598 -0.56 -5.31 -21.71
N ILE A 599 -1.43 -5.55 -20.73
CA ILE A 599 -1.28 -4.96 -19.39
C ILE A 599 -0.02 -5.48 -18.70
N ILE A 600 0.23 -6.79 -18.74
CA ILE A 600 1.43 -7.39 -18.13
C ILE A 600 2.70 -6.91 -18.83
N ALA A 601 2.69 -6.78 -20.17
CA ALA A 601 3.80 -6.17 -20.90
C ALA A 601 4.10 -4.74 -20.43
N ASN A 602 3.06 -3.91 -20.28
CA ASN A 602 3.22 -2.55 -19.75
C ASN A 602 3.76 -2.54 -18.31
N VAL A 603 3.32 -3.48 -17.45
CA VAL A 603 3.85 -3.61 -16.08
C VAL A 603 5.33 -4.01 -16.12
N ASN A 604 5.72 -4.92 -17.02
CA ASN A 604 7.11 -5.32 -17.22
C ASN A 604 7.98 -4.11 -17.58
N ASP A 605 7.53 -3.27 -18.52
CA ASP A 605 8.25 -2.06 -18.92
C ASP A 605 8.40 -1.08 -17.74
N ILE A 606 7.35 -0.93 -16.91
CA ILE A 606 7.41 -0.08 -15.70
C ILE A 606 8.42 -0.63 -14.69
N VAL A 607 8.43 -1.95 -14.48
CA VAL A 607 9.39 -2.61 -13.57
C VAL A 607 10.82 -2.35 -14.01
N GLU A 608 11.10 -2.45 -15.32
CA GLU A 608 12.44 -2.21 -15.87
C GLU A 608 12.88 -0.75 -15.68
N VAL A 609 12.00 0.21 -15.98
CA VAL A 609 12.26 1.64 -15.77
C VAL A 609 12.50 1.97 -14.30
N VAL A 610 11.65 1.46 -13.40
CA VAL A 610 11.83 1.69 -11.96
C VAL A 610 13.12 1.05 -11.47
N ALA A 611 13.43 -0.18 -11.87
CA ALA A 611 14.68 -0.84 -11.51
C ALA A 611 15.92 -0.03 -11.95
N GLU A 612 15.88 0.59 -13.14
CA GLU A 612 16.95 1.44 -13.64
C GLU A 612 17.08 2.77 -12.88
N GLU A 613 15.96 3.42 -12.53
CA GLU A 613 15.97 4.62 -11.67
C GLU A 613 16.49 4.31 -10.27
N MET A 614 16.08 3.19 -9.67
CA MET A 614 16.50 2.80 -8.33
C MET A 614 18.01 2.49 -8.27
N LYS A 615 18.64 2.03 -9.36
CA LYS A 615 20.11 1.83 -9.44
C LYS A 615 20.92 3.12 -9.30
N LYS A 616 20.33 4.30 -9.48
CA LYS A 616 21.00 5.59 -9.28
C LYS A 616 21.27 5.87 -7.80
N PHE A 617 20.49 5.27 -6.91
CA PHE A 617 20.62 5.44 -5.47
C PHE A 617 21.73 4.55 -4.91
N ASN A 618 22.71 5.19 -4.26
CA ASN A 618 23.75 4.50 -3.51
C ASN A 618 23.35 4.47 -2.04
N VAL A 619 22.75 3.36 -1.62
CA VAL A 619 22.06 3.19 -0.33
C VAL A 619 22.60 2.09 0.53
#